data_AF-A0A495WAN8-F1
#
_entry.id   AF-A0A495WAN8-F1
#
_cell.length_a   1.000
_cell.length_b   1.000
_cell.length_c   1.000
_cell.angle_alpha   90.00
_cell.angle_beta   90.00
_cell.angle_gamma   90.00
#
_symmetry.space_group_name_H-M   'P 1'
#
loop_
_entity.id
_entity.type
_entity.pdbx_description
1 polymer ?
#
loop_
_entity_poly.entity_id
_entity_poly.type
_entity_poly.pdbx_seq_one_letter_code
_entity_poly.pdbx_strand_id
1 'polypeptide(L)'
;MTPITSAPVGPALARAHHLLRQDMLGYLDSVEHLTSEHDVEDDTILTVARTEVPRLIAVLRATVADHRADRDGRCLGCPPTPVDGRMVRRGWPCPVLDRAQGFLNDPDSVYDAVPYERR
;
A
#
# COMPACT_ATOMS: atom_id res chain seq x y z
N MET A 1 -21.50 11.77 -26.69
CA MET A 1 -20.68 11.53 -25.48
C MET A 1 -19.62 10.51 -25.83
N THR A 2 -18.40 10.95 -26.11
CA THR A 2 -17.24 10.10 -26.40
C THR A 2 -16.54 9.77 -25.07
N PRO A 3 -16.23 8.50 -24.77
CA PRO A 3 -15.48 8.16 -23.58
C PRO A 3 -14.04 8.66 -23.77
N ILE A 4 -13.51 9.40 -22.79
CA ILE A 4 -12.10 9.74 -22.76
C ILE A 4 -11.39 8.49 -22.27
N THR A 5 -10.94 7.68 -23.23
CA THR A 5 -9.97 6.61 -23.00
C THR A 5 -8.78 7.23 -22.28
N SER A 6 -8.52 6.82 -21.04
CA SER A 6 -7.23 7.06 -20.39
C SER A 6 -6.15 6.70 -21.40
N ALA A 7 -5.25 7.64 -21.74
CA ALA A 7 -4.20 7.37 -22.72
C ALA A 7 -3.60 5.99 -22.42
N PRO A 8 -3.53 5.07 -23.41
CA PRO A 8 -2.99 3.75 -23.17
C PRO A 8 -1.59 3.94 -22.60
N VAL A 9 -1.40 3.45 -21.38
CA VAL A 9 -0.09 3.36 -20.76
C VAL A 9 0.78 2.62 -21.78
N GLY A 10 1.80 3.29 -22.33
CA GLY A 10 2.63 2.69 -23.36
C GLY A 10 3.15 1.33 -22.88
N PRO A 11 3.35 0.34 -23.77
CA PRO A 11 3.68 -1.03 -23.36
C PRO A 11 4.91 -1.10 -22.43
N ALA A 12 5.87 -0.18 -22.60
CA ALA A 12 7.01 -0.03 -21.71
C ALA A 12 6.62 0.40 -20.28
N LEU A 13 5.74 1.39 -20.12
CA LEU A 13 5.30 1.86 -18.81
C LEU A 13 4.41 0.82 -18.11
N ALA A 14 3.55 0.11 -18.86
CA ALA A 14 2.75 -0.98 -18.31
C ALA A 14 3.64 -2.12 -17.80
N ARG A 15 4.69 -2.48 -18.56
CA ARG A 15 5.70 -3.44 -18.13
C ARG A 15 6.46 -2.97 -16.89
N ALA A 16 6.88 -1.70 -16.84
CA ALA A 16 7.57 -1.14 -15.69
C ALA A 16 6.72 -1.22 -14.41
N HIS A 17 5.43 -0.87 -14.50
CA HIS A 17 4.50 -1.00 -13.37
C HIS A 17 4.32 -2.45 -12.92
N HIS A 18 4.25 -3.40 -13.87
CA HIS A 18 4.15 -4.82 -13.56
C HIS A 18 5.40 -5.32 -12.81
N LEU A 19 6.59 -4.97 -13.29
CA LEU A 19 7.86 -5.35 -12.65
C LEU A 19 8.00 -4.76 -11.25
N LEU A 20 7.65 -3.48 -11.07
CA LEU A 20 7.65 -2.85 -9.75
C LEU A 20 6.71 -3.57 -8.78
N ARG A 21 5.48 -3.90 -9.23
CA ARG A 21 4.53 -4.63 -8.40
C ARG A 21 5.05 -6.01 -8.04
N GLN A 22 5.65 -6.73 -8.98
CA GLN A 22 6.20 -8.06 -8.75
C GLN A 22 7.36 -8.01 -7.75
N ASP A 23 8.27 -7.04 -7.87
CA ASP A 23 9.39 -6.85 -6.96
C ASP A 23 8.92 -6.56 -5.53
N MET A 24 7.94 -5.64 -5.39
CA MET A 24 7.33 -5.34 -4.09
C MET A 24 6.66 -6.55 -3.45
N LEU A 25 5.92 -7.36 -4.22
CA LEU A 25 5.27 -8.55 -3.69
C LEU A 25 6.27 -9.64 -3.33
N GLY A 26 7.28 -9.88 -4.17
CA GLY A 26 8.33 -10.87 -3.88
C GLY A 26 9.14 -10.51 -2.63
N TYR A 27 9.36 -9.22 -2.36
CA TYR A 27 9.94 -8.78 -1.11
C TYR A 27 9.07 -9.15 0.11
N LEU A 28 7.77 -8.88 0.05
CA LEU A 28 6.83 -9.20 1.13
C LEU A 28 6.73 -10.71 1.36
N ASP A 29 6.65 -11.50 0.29
CA ASP A 29 6.65 -12.97 0.36
C ASP A 29 7.94 -13.49 1.04
N SER A 30 9.08 -12.85 0.77
CA SER A 30 10.37 -13.22 1.40
C SER A 30 10.38 -12.91 2.90
N VAL A 31 9.85 -11.75 3.31
CA VAL A 31 9.73 -11.39 4.73
C VAL A 31 8.77 -12.34 5.44
N GLU A 32 7.62 -12.66 4.83
CA GLU A 32 6.65 -13.62 5.38
C GLU A 32 7.25 -15.01 5.54
N HIS A 33 7.95 -15.51 4.53
CA HIS A 33 8.62 -16.81 4.57
C HIS A 33 9.62 -16.90 5.73
N LEU A 34 10.47 -15.87 5.91
CA LEU A 34 11.45 -15.81 7.01
C LEU A 34 10.82 -15.74 8.41
N THR A 35 9.51 -15.48 8.52
CA THR A 35 8.80 -15.36 9.81
C THR A 35 7.79 -16.46 10.07
N SER A 36 7.49 -17.31 9.08
CA SER A 36 6.41 -18.31 9.17
C SER A 36 6.87 -19.76 9.25
N GLU A 37 8.12 -20.09 8.90
CA GLU A 37 8.59 -21.47 9.03
C GLU A 37 8.87 -21.84 10.50
N HIS A 38 8.43 -23.03 10.89
CA HIS A 38 8.56 -23.52 12.27
C HIS A 38 10.02 -23.84 12.66
N ASP A 39 10.93 -23.88 11.68
CA ASP A 39 12.35 -24.19 11.85
C ASP A 39 13.26 -22.96 11.72
N VAL A 40 12.70 -21.74 11.62
CA VAL A 40 13.52 -20.52 11.59
C VAL A 40 14.12 -20.27 12.97
N GLU A 41 15.45 -20.11 13.02
CA GLU A 41 16.16 -19.72 14.25
C GLU A 41 15.65 -18.38 14.79
N ASP A 42 15.45 -18.28 16.11
CA ASP A 42 14.99 -17.06 16.80
C ASP A 42 15.81 -15.81 16.41
N ASP A 43 17.12 -15.97 16.16
CA ASP A 43 18.01 -14.89 15.73
C ASP A 43 17.67 -14.34 14.33
N THR A 44 17.17 -15.19 13.44
CA THR A 44 16.69 -14.77 12.10
C THR A 44 15.40 -13.98 12.24
N ILE A 45 14.44 -14.45 13.05
CA ILE A 45 13.19 -13.73 13.33
C ILE A 45 13.50 -12.36 13.96
N LEU A 46 14.39 -12.32 14.95
CA LEU A 46 14.80 -11.07 15.59
C LEU A 46 15.49 -10.11 14.61
N THR A 47 16.29 -10.62 13.68
CA THR A 47 16.95 -9.82 12.64
C THR A 47 15.94 -9.23 11.67
N VAL A 48 14.97 -10.02 11.21
CA VAL A 48 13.86 -9.56 10.38
C VAL A 48 13.06 -8.50 11.13
N ALA A 49 12.64 -8.76 12.37
CA ALA A 49 11.88 -7.80 13.17
C ALA A 49 12.64 -6.47 13.36
N ARG A 50 13.94 -6.51 13.69
CA ARG A 50 14.77 -5.32 13.87
C ARG A 50 14.96 -4.50 12.59
N THR A 51 14.85 -5.14 11.43
CA THR A 51 15.06 -4.48 10.14
C THR A 51 13.73 -3.99 9.55
N GLU A 52 12.70 -4.84 9.58
CA GLU A 52 11.45 -4.63 8.86
C GLU A 52 10.44 -3.80 9.64
N VAL A 53 10.35 -3.96 10.97
CA VAL A 53 9.42 -3.16 11.78
C VAL A 53 9.75 -1.66 11.69
N PRO A 54 11.01 -1.20 11.83
CA PRO A 54 11.33 0.22 11.65
C PRO A 54 11.05 0.74 10.24
N ARG A 55 11.28 -0.08 9.20
CA ARG A 55 10.98 0.28 7.80
C ARG A 55 9.48 0.46 7.60
N LEU A 56 8.66 -0.45 8.11
CA LEU A 56 7.20 -0.36 8.04
C LEU A 56 6.69 0.89 8.77
N ILE A 57 7.20 1.16 9.97
CA ILE A 57 6.86 2.38 10.73
C ILE A 57 7.24 3.64 9.93
N ALA A 58 8.43 3.66 9.31
CA ALA A 58 8.88 4.79 8.50
C ALA A 58 7.97 5.04 7.29
N VAL A 59 7.62 3.98 6.55
CA VAL A 59 6.70 4.07 5.41
C VAL A 59 5.32 4.55 5.83
N LEU A 60 4.78 4.05 6.95
CA LEU A 60 3.49 4.49 7.47
C LEU A 60 3.51 5.97 7.88
N ARG A 61 4.56 6.42 8.59
CA ARG A 61 4.74 7.84 8.94
C ARG A 61 4.83 8.72 7.69
N ALA A 62 5.60 8.31 6.69
CA ALA A 62 5.71 9.03 5.43
C ALA A 62 4.35 9.11 4.71
N THR A 63 3.61 8.01 4.66
CA THR A 63 2.27 7.94 4.07
C THR A 63 1.30 8.91 4.76
N VAL A 64 1.30 8.95 6.09
CA VAL A 64 0.47 9.90 6.86
C VAL A 64 0.88 11.35 6.60
N ALA A 65 2.18 11.64 6.49
CA ALA A 65 2.68 12.98 6.21
C ALA A 65 2.34 13.48 4.78
N ASP A 66 2.39 12.59 3.79
CA ASP A 66 2.05 12.88 2.41
C ASP A 66 0.54 13.06 2.22
N HIS A 67 -0.26 12.26 2.90
CA HIS A 67 -1.72 12.31 2.85
C HIS A 67 -2.32 13.28 3.88
N ARG A 68 -1.88 14.53 3.89
CA ARG A 68 -2.47 15.58 4.75
C ARG A 68 -3.62 16.34 4.08
N ALA A 69 -4.46 16.99 4.88
CA ALA A 69 -5.47 17.92 4.42
C ALA A 69 -4.85 19.26 3.97
N ASP A 70 -5.42 19.90 2.95
CA ASP A 70 -5.24 21.31 2.66
C ASP A 70 -6.26 22.18 3.42
N ARG A 71 -6.28 23.49 3.12
CA ARG A 71 -7.18 24.46 3.75
C ARG A 71 -8.67 24.17 3.49
N ASP A 72 -8.97 23.46 2.42
CA ASP A 72 -10.34 23.12 1.99
C ASP A 72 -10.73 21.69 2.38
N GLY A 73 -9.93 21.03 3.23
CA GLY A 73 -10.17 19.65 3.68
C GLY A 73 -9.92 18.61 2.60
N ARG A 74 -9.16 18.92 1.56
CA ARG A 74 -8.80 17.98 0.48
C ARG A 74 -7.45 17.34 0.72
N CYS A 75 -7.28 16.09 0.30
CA CYS A 75 -6.02 15.38 0.45
C CYS A 75 -4.98 15.88 -0.57
N LEU A 76 -3.80 16.24 -0.07
CA LEU A 76 -2.66 16.68 -0.89
C LEU A 76 -1.90 15.52 -1.55
N GLY A 77 -1.84 14.36 -0.90
CA GLY A 77 -1.12 13.18 -1.37
C GLY A 77 -1.84 12.39 -2.47
N CYS A 78 -3.18 12.42 -2.51
CA CYS A 78 -3.92 11.75 -3.58
C CYS A 78 -3.78 12.50 -4.92
N PRO A 79 -3.60 11.78 -6.05
CA PRO A 79 -3.67 12.39 -7.36
C PRO A 79 -5.08 12.94 -7.61
N PRO A 80 -5.21 14.12 -8.25
CA PRO A 80 -6.51 14.63 -8.66
C PRO A 80 -7.15 13.71 -9.69
N THR A 81 -8.48 13.55 -9.61
CA THR A 81 -9.26 12.74 -10.55
C THR A 81 -10.24 13.62 -11.34
N PRO A 82 -10.48 13.33 -12.63
CA PRO A 82 -11.46 14.05 -13.42
C PRO A 82 -12.89 13.71 -12.97
N VAL A 83 -13.68 14.74 -12.65
CA VAL A 83 -15.12 14.67 -12.36
C VAL A 83 -15.80 15.79 -13.16
N ASP A 84 -16.71 15.43 -14.07
CA ASP A 84 -17.41 16.37 -14.96
C ASP A 84 -16.48 17.36 -15.68
N GLY A 85 -15.33 16.87 -16.17
CA GLY A 85 -14.34 17.68 -16.89
C GLY A 85 -13.46 18.56 -16.00
N ARG A 86 -13.58 18.48 -14.66
CA ARG A 86 -12.74 19.21 -13.70
C ARG A 86 -11.83 18.27 -12.93
N MET A 87 -10.60 18.70 -12.67
CA MET A 87 -9.67 17.96 -11.81
C MET A 87 -10.01 18.24 -10.35
N VAL A 88 -10.48 17.22 -9.64
CA VAL A 88 -10.93 17.33 -8.25
C VAL A 88 -10.04 16.48 -7.35
N ARG A 89 -9.62 17.03 -6.21
CA ARG A 89 -8.92 16.27 -5.17
C ARG A 89 -9.92 15.55 -4.27
N ARG A 90 -9.53 14.37 -3.79
CA ARG A 90 -10.30 13.61 -2.80
C ARG A 90 -10.40 14.36 -1.48
N GLY A 91 -11.46 14.14 -0.72
CA GLY A 91 -11.57 14.62 0.66
C GLY A 91 -10.50 13.97 1.55
N TRP A 92 -10.21 14.63 2.66
CA TRP A 92 -9.44 14.08 3.77
C TRP A 92 -10.41 13.74 4.93
N PRO A 93 -10.29 12.58 5.60
CA PRO A 93 -9.36 11.50 5.28
C PRO A 93 -9.70 10.87 3.92
N CYS A 94 -8.65 10.42 3.25
CA CYS A 94 -8.78 9.79 1.94
C CYS A 94 -8.74 8.27 2.09
N PRO A 95 -9.17 7.48 1.08
CA PRO A 95 -9.23 6.02 1.20
C PRO A 95 -7.89 5.33 1.51
N VAL A 96 -6.75 5.98 1.29
CA VAL A 96 -5.44 5.46 1.72
C VAL A 96 -5.32 5.50 3.25
N LEU A 97 -5.67 6.64 3.86
CA LEU A 97 -5.66 6.79 5.30
C LEU A 97 -6.78 6.00 5.99
N ASP A 98 -7.96 5.93 5.39
CA ASP A 98 -9.06 5.13 5.94
C ASP A 98 -8.64 3.65 6.06
N ARG A 99 -7.93 3.10 5.06
CA ARG A 99 -7.40 1.73 5.13
C ARG A 99 -6.30 1.58 6.16
N ALA A 100 -5.35 2.52 6.21
CA ALA A 100 -4.27 2.48 7.19
C ALA A 100 -4.82 2.54 8.62
N GLN A 101 -5.80 3.40 8.87
CA GLN A 101 -6.48 3.49 10.16
C GLN A 101 -7.30 2.24 10.46
N GLY A 102 -8.00 1.68 9.46
CA GLY A 102 -8.71 0.41 9.58
C GLY A 102 -7.79 -0.71 10.06
N PHE A 103 -6.62 -0.87 9.42
CA PHE A 103 -5.61 -1.85 9.84
C PHE A 103 -5.09 -1.60 11.26
N LEU A 104 -4.84 -0.35 11.64
CA LEU A 104 -4.36 -0.05 13.00
C LEU A 104 -5.42 -0.34 14.08
N ASN A 105 -6.70 -0.18 13.74
CA ASN A 105 -7.80 -0.46 14.66
C ASN A 105 -8.11 -1.95 14.77
N ASP A 106 -7.87 -2.70 13.70
CA ASP A 106 -8.13 -4.14 13.60
C ASP A 106 -7.06 -4.80 12.71
N PRO A 107 -5.86 -5.05 13.26
CA PRO A 107 -4.75 -5.59 12.49
C PRO A 107 -5.02 -7.02 12.03
N ASP A 108 -5.86 -7.78 12.73
CA ASP A 108 -6.13 -9.18 12.45
C ASP A 108 -7.11 -9.37 11.28
N SER A 109 -7.92 -8.35 10.96
CA SER A 109 -8.85 -8.35 9.81
C SER A 109 -8.20 -8.68 8.46
N VAL A 110 -6.89 -8.49 8.32
CA VAL A 110 -6.16 -8.85 7.09
C VAL A 110 -6.09 -10.35 6.86
N TYR A 111 -6.15 -11.16 7.91
CA TYR A 111 -6.11 -12.62 7.83
C TYR A 111 -7.51 -13.22 7.59
N ASP A 112 -8.57 -12.49 7.92
CA ASP A 112 -9.95 -12.92 7.66
C ASP A 112 -10.36 -12.74 6.18
N ALA A 113 -9.70 -11.82 5.47
CA ALA A 113 -10.01 -11.49 4.07
C ALA A 113 -9.40 -12.45 3.04
N VAL A 114 -8.42 -13.28 3.44
CA VAL A 114 -7.72 -14.22 2.56
C VAL A 114 -7.84 -15.61 3.18
N PRO A 115 -8.53 -16.58 2.54
CA PRO A 115 -8.56 -17.94 3.06
C PRO A 115 -7.13 -18.48 3.00
N TYR A 116 -6.48 -18.58 4.15
CA TYR A 116 -5.22 -19.29 4.29
C TYR A 116 -5.49 -20.77 4.04
N GLU A 117 -5.38 -21.20 2.77
CA GLU A 117 -5.31 -22.62 2.45
C GLU A 117 -3.98 -23.13 3.02
N ARG A 118 -4.05 -23.72 4.22
CA ARG A 118 -2.98 -24.52 4.82
C ARG A 118 -2.44 -25.48 3.77
N ARG A 119 -1.19 -25.28 3.36
CA ARG A 119 -0.43 -26.22 2.54
C ARG A 119 0.66 -26.86 3.40
#